data_AF-A0AAW1NZ81-F1
#
_entry.id   AF-A0AAW1NZ81-F1
#
_cell.length_a   1.000
_cell.length_b   1.000
_cell.length_c   1.000
_cell.angle_alpha   90.00
_cell.angle_beta   90.00
_cell.angle_gamma   90.00
#
_symmetry.space_group_name_H-M   'P 1'
#
loop_
_entity.id
_entity.type
_entity.pdbx_description
1 polymer ?
#
loop_
_entity_poly.entity_id
_entity_poly.type
_entity_poly.pdbx_seq_one_letter_code
_entity_poly.pdbx_strand_id
1 'polypeptide(L)'
;MLLVRRSASVLQPQHRLASTLTPAGGQKCSRLLCHIQSERRDQEAVAATAEPPSTTSAAVNLPPGGRISSFVAATFLAGAIQGPLLDGIHGTVELNHYDSLPVNVLGLHSSVWIPPLLGAFYAVLGSLHVFTDSVALQSPTAVNTMKKLPGGTALINWLQEPRNAEMTRQTLRERTTWPAVALATGALAWLLEVSANLYQNDVPYWQIHAVLAAVTFYNFGTLDGTRQGLALAGLCAVGSPLSEAAREGVL
;
A
#
# COMPACT_ATOMS: atom_id res chain seq x y z
N MET A 1 2.56 -22.45 -11.97
CA MET A 1 1.53 -23.12 -11.15
C MET A 1 2.25 -23.91 -10.05
N LEU A 2 2.65 -23.22 -8.98
CA LEU A 2 3.44 -23.78 -7.88
C LEU A 2 2.63 -23.59 -6.59
N LEU A 3 2.04 -24.69 -6.13
CA LEU A 3 1.16 -24.79 -4.99
C LEU A 3 2.04 -24.96 -3.75
N VAL A 4 2.37 -23.86 -3.06
CA VAL A 4 3.07 -23.92 -1.78
C VAL A 4 2.06 -24.32 -0.70
N ARG A 5 2.05 -25.63 -0.44
CA ARG A 5 1.32 -26.31 0.62
C ARG A 5 2.00 -25.99 1.95
N ARG A 6 1.41 -25.12 2.79
CA ARG A 6 1.87 -24.95 4.18
C ARG A 6 1.40 -26.14 5.01
N SER A 7 2.37 -26.90 5.51
CA SER A 7 2.20 -27.97 6.50
C SER A 7 1.64 -27.41 7.81
N ALA A 8 0.46 -27.89 8.19
CA ALA A 8 -0.06 -27.77 9.55
C ALA A 8 0.54 -28.89 10.39
N SER A 9 1.58 -28.55 11.16
CA SER A 9 2.14 -29.46 12.17
C SER A 9 1.27 -29.43 13.42
N VAL A 10 0.41 -30.45 13.51
CA VAL A 10 0.17 -31.30 14.68
C VAL A 10 0.62 -30.73 16.04
N LEU A 11 -0.37 -30.37 16.88
CA LEU A 11 -0.28 -30.53 18.33
C LEU A 11 -1.49 -31.36 18.77
N GLN A 12 -1.24 -32.64 19.00
CA GLN A 12 -2.19 -33.59 19.58
C GLN A 12 -2.47 -33.26 21.05
N PRO A 13 -3.66 -33.63 21.56
CA PRO A 13 -4.04 -33.44 22.94
C PRO A 13 -3.45 -34.55 23.82
N GLN A 14 -2.59 -34.18 24.78
CA GLN A 14 -2.13 -35.08 25.83
C GLN A 14 -3.26 -35.31 26.84
N HIS A 15 -3.88 -36.48 26.73
CA HIS A 15 -4.64 -37.09 27.80
C HIS A 15 -3.75 -37.38 29.02
N ARG A 16 -4.41 -37.36 30.19
CA ARG A 16 -4.09 -38.13 31.42
C ARG A 16 -3.20 -37.41 32.45
N LEU A 17 -3.82 -37.00 33.56
CA LEU A 17 -3.69 -37.70 34.85
C LEU A 17 -4.72 -37.15 35.84
N ALA A 18 -5.72 -38.00 36.14
CA ALA A 18 -6.57 -37.87 37.29
C ALA A 18 -5.72 -38.17 38.53
N SER A 19 -5.52 -37.16 39.37
CA SER A 19 -4.95 -37.30 40.70
C SER A 19 -6.06 -37.02 41.70
N THR A 20 -6.46 -38.09 42.38
CA THR A 20 -7.28 -38.14 43.58
C THR A 20 -6.86 -37.09 44.61
N LEU A 21 -7.74 -36.10 44.85
CA LEU A 21 -7.69 -35.27 46.05
C LEU A 21 -9.00 -35.44 46.81
N THR A 22 -8.86 -35.94 48.02
CA THR A 22 -9.88 -36.17 49.03
C THR A 22 -10.55 -34.86 49.48
N PRO A 23 -11.83 -34.89 49.90
CA PRO A 23 -12.54 -33.68 50.28
C PRO A 23 -12.31 -33.36 51.75
N ALA A 24 -11.48 -32.35 52.03
CA ALA A 24 -11.44 -31.71 53.33
C ALA A 24 -11.39 -30.19 53.12
N GLY A 25 -12.56 -29.53 53.17
CA GLY A 25 -12.63 -28.06 53.14
C GLY A 25 -13.76 -27.44 52.32
N GLY A 26 -14.99 -27.95 52.45
CA GLY A 26 -16.18 -27.55 51.69
C GLY A 26 -16.79 -26.18 51.99
N GLN A 27 -16.00 -25.14 52.31
CA GLN A 27 -16.57 -23.78 52.51
C GLN A 27 -15.82 -22.64 51.84
N LYS A 28 -14.54 -22.80 51.48
CA LYS A 28 -13.76 -21.68 50.88
C LYS A 28 -13.88 -21.58 49.35
N CYS A 29 -14.15 -22.69 48.66
CA CYS A 29 -14.23 -22.71 47.19
C CYS A 29 -15.51 -22.02 46.65
N SER A 30 -16.61 -22.07 47.41
CA SER A 30 -17.88 -21.42 47.02
C SER A 30 -17.79 -19.90 47.07
N ARG A 31 -17.05 -19.32 48.02
CA ARG A 31 -16.84 -17.86 48.08
C ARG A 31 -15.97 -17.35 46.94
N LEU A 32 -14.94 -18.10 46.53
CA LEU A 32 -14.05 -17.67 45.45
C LEU A 32 -14.77 -17.69 44.09
N LEU A 33 -15.57 -18.73 43.83
CA LEU A 33 -16.39 -18.82 42.60
C LEU A 33 -17.49 -17.75 42.56
N CYS A 34 -18.10 -17.42 43.70
CA CYS A 34 -19.07 -16.32 43.77
C CYS A 34 -18.39 -14.96 43.52
N HIS A 35 -17.17 -14.75 44.01
CA HIS A 35 -16.45 -13.50 43.81
C HIS A 35 -16.04 -13.30 42.34
N ILE A 36 -15.53 -14.35 41.69
CA ILE A 36 -15.18 -14.31 40.25
C ILE A 36 -16.44 -14.09 39.37
N GLN A 37 -17.57 -14.70 39.73
CA GLN A 37 -18.83 -14.47 39.01
C GLN A 37 -19.46 -13.09 39.28
N SER A 38 -19.16 -12.47 40.42
CA SER A 38 -19.54 -11.08 40.72
C SER A 38 -18.74 -10.12 39.86
N GLU A 39 -17.40 -10.24 39.86
CA GLU A 39 -16.53 -9.37 39.05
C GLU A 39 -16.85 -9.46 37.56
N ARG A 40 -17.23 -10.65 37.06
CA ARG A 40 -17.65 -10.82 35.67
C ARG A 40 -18.98 -10.13 35.37
N ARG A 41 -19.94 -10.16 36.29
CA ARG A 41 -21.22 -9.44 36.16
C ARG A 41 -21.05 -7.94 36.28
N ASP A 42 -20.14 -7.48 37.13
CA ASP A 42 -19.82 -6.06 37.26
C ASP A 42 -19.09 -5.55 36.00
N GLN A 43 -18.20 -6.36 35.40
CA GLN A 43 -17.58 -6.04 34.11
C GLN A 43 -18.58 -6.04 32.94
N GLU A 44 -19.53 -6.98 32.90
CA GLU A 44 -20.58 -7.02 31.89
C GLU A 44 -21.59 -5.85 32.07
N ALA A 45 -21.89 -5.45 33.31
CA ALA A 45 -22.72 -4.29 33.59
C ALA A 45 -22.01 -2.96 33.23
N VAL A 46 -20.70 -2.85 33.48
CA VAL A 46 -19.89 -1.70 33.04
C VAL A 46 -19.79 -1.66 31.51
N ALA A 47 -19.66 -2.82 30.84
CA ALA A 47 -19.66 -2.90 29.38
C ALA A 47 -21.03 -2.60 28.75
N ALA A 48 -22.14 -2.90 29.44
CA ALA A 48 -23.50 -2.62 28.97
C ALA A 48 -23.95 -1.17 29.22
N THR A 49 -23.26 -0.44 30.10
CA THR A 49 -23.53 1.00 30.39
C THR A 49 -22.58 1.93 29.63
N ALA A 50 -21.55 1.38 28.99
CA ALA A 50 -20.78 2.12 28.00
C ALA A 50 -21.68 2.32 26.77
N GLU A 51 -22.23 3.53 26.61
CA GLU A 51 -22.84 3.93 25.35
C GLU A 51 -21.91 3.51 24.21
N PRO A 52 -22.42 2.86 23.15
CA PRO A 52 -21.61 2.61 21.97
C PRO A 52 -21.01 3.96 21.56
N PRO A 53 -19.69 4.05 21.32
CA PRO A 53 -19.09 5.29 20.91
C PRO A 53 -19.92 5.77 19.73
N SER A 54 -20.59 6.91 19.95
CA SER A 54 -21.37 7.56 18.93
C SER A 54 -20.54 7.48 17.67
N THR A 55 -21.09 6.81 16.66
CA THR A 55 -20.57 6.79 15.29
C THR A 55 -20.73 8.21 14.76
N THR A 56 -19.99 9.12 15.37
CA THR A 56 -19.57 10.37 14.78
C THR A 56 -18.81 9.89 13.58
N SER A 57 -19.53 9.85 12.45
CA SER A 57 -18.94 9.69 11.14
C SER A 57 -17.77 10.64 11.16
N ALA A 58 -16.57 10.08 11.29
CA ALA A 58 -15.33 10.78 11.06
C ALA A 58 -15.38 11.08 9.57
N ALA A 59 -16.14 12.13 9.24
CA ALA A 59 -16.08 12.80 7.97
C ALA A 59 -14.59 13.03 7.79
N VAL A 60 -14.02 12.36 6.81
CA VAL A 60 -12.70 12.66 6.31
C VAL A 60 -12.79 14.11 5.88
N ASN A 61 -12.47 15.02 6.80
CA ASN A 61 -12.37 16.42 6.52
C ASN A 61 -11.22 16.51 5.54
N LEU A 62 -11.56 16.68 4.25
CA LEU A 62 -10.60 17.06 3.25
C LEU A 62 -9.79 18.21 3.84
N PRO A 63 -8.47 18.11 3.83
CA PRO A 63 -7.65 19.07 4.52
C PRO A 63 -7.88 20.44 3.83
N PRO A 64 -8.09 21.54 4.57
CA PRO A 64 -8.42 22.86 3.99
C PRO A 64 -7.50 23.18 2.82
N GLY A 65 -7.98 23.89 1.79
CA GLY A 65 -7.32 24.02 0.47
C GLY A 65 -5.80 24.20 0.47
N GLY A 66 -5.23 24.91 1.45
CA GLY A 66 -3.77 25.05 1.62
C GLY A 66 -3.00 23.74 1.86
N ARG A 67 -3.64 22.72 2.45
CA ARG A 67 -3.01 21.42 2.76
C ARG A 67 -2.91 20.50 1.53
N ILE A 68 -3.81 20.64 0.56
CA ILE A 68 -3.70 19.92 -0.72
C ILE A 68 -2.59 20.55 -1.56
N SER A 69 -2.51 21.89 -1.61
CA SER A 69 -1.43 22.59 -2.33
C SER A 69 -0.06 22.23 -1.77
N SER A 70 0.11 22.18 -0.44
CA SER A 70 1.39 21.76 0.16
C SER A 70 1.71 20.29 -0.13
N PHE A 71 0.71 19.42 -0.16
CA PHE A 71 0.89 18.01 -0.49
C PHE A 71 1.34 17.83 -1.95
N VAL A 72 0.66 18.50 -2.89
CA VAL A 72 1.00 18.48 -4.32
C VAL A 72 2.41 19.03 -4.54
N ALA A 73 2.77 20.13 -3.87
CA ALA A 73 4.12 20.68 -3.96
C ALA A 73 5.18 19.72 -3.39
N ALA A 74 4.90 19.08 -2.25
CA ALA A 74 5.81 18.13 -1.65
C ALA A 74 6.02 16.87 -2.51
N THR A 75 4.95 16.31 -3.08
CA THR A 75 5.03 15.16 -3.99
C THR A 75 5.70 15.52 -5.31
N PHE A 76 5.47 16.72 -5.82
CA PHE A 76 6.21 17.25 -6.98
C PHE A 76 7.70 17.32 -6.70
N LEU A 77 8.11 17.96 -5.60
CA LEU A 77 9.53 18.10 -5.26
C LEU A 77 10.18 16.74 -4.98
N ALA A 78 9.48 15.85 -4.28
CA ALA A 78 9.96 14.49 -4.06
C ALA A 78 10.18 13.76 -5.39
N GLY A 79 9.22 13.80 -6.32
CA GLY A 79 9.36 13.21 -7.64
C GLY A 79 10.46 13.84 -8.49
N ALA A 80 10.61 15.17 -8.43
CA ALA A 80 11.63 15.90 -9.18
C ALA A 80 13.06 15.62 -8.69
N ILE A 81 13.22 15.19 -7.43
CA ILE A 81 14.53 14.80 -6.87
C ILE A 81 14.74 13.29 -7.01
N GLN A 82 13.79 12.48 -6.53
CA GLN A 82 13.89 11.02 -6.52
C GLN A 82 13.90 10.44 -7.93
N GLY A 83 13.11 11.02 -8.84
CA GLY A 83 12.97 10.55 -10.22
C GLY A 83 14.31 10.48 -10.96
N PRO A 84 15.05 11.61 -11.10
CA PRO A 84 16.37 11.61 -11.71
C PRO A 84 17.38 10.69 -11.03
N LEU A 85 17.33 10.55 -9.70
CA LEU A 85 18.22 9.62 -8.98
C LEU A 85 17.97 8.16 -9.36
N LEU A 86 16.70 7.77 -9.53
CA LEU A 86 16.33 6.44 -9.97
C LEU A 86 16.65 6.24 -11.47
N ASP A 87 16.44 7.25 -12.29
CA ASP A 87 16.78 7.27 -13.72
C ASP A 87 18.29 7.08 -13.95
N GLY A 88 19.11 7.70 -13.09
CA GLY A 88 20.56 7.56 -13.14
C GLY A 88 21.08 6.13 -13.00
N ILE A 89 20.32 5.23 -12.36
CA ILE A 89 20.67 3.80 -12.27
C ILE A 89 20.75 3.21 -13.68
N HIS A 90 19.77 3.49 -14.54
CA HIS A 90 19.77 3.08 -15.94
C HIS A 90 20.78 3.84 -16.80
N GLY A 91 21.11 5.07 -16.41
CA GLY A 91 22.19 5.84 -17.04
C GLY A 91 23.58 5.19 -16.94
N THR A 92 23.84 4.37 -15.91
CA THR A 92 25.13 3.67 -15.75
C THR A 92 25.38 2.56 -16.76
N VAL A 93 24.31 2.05 -17.38
CA VAL A 93 24.37 0.92 -18.31
C VAL A 93 24.03 1.33 -19.74
N GLU A 94 24.03 2.65 -20.00
CA GLU A 94 23.67 3.25 -21.29
C GLU A 94 22.30 2.80 -21.83
N LEU A 95 21.36 2.45 -20.93
CA LEU A 95 20.01 2.05 -21.34
C LEU A 95 19.23 3.21 -21.96
N ASN A 96 19.49 4.43 -21.50
CA ASN A 96 18.82 5.66 -21.92
C ASN A 96 19.84 6.61 -22.56
N HIS A 97 19.67 6.92 -23.84
CA HIS A 97 20.42 7.97 -24.52
C HIS A 97 19.57 9.24 -24.63
N TYR A 98 20.03 10.34 -24.03
CA TYR A 98 19.34 11.62 -24.09
C TYR A 98 20.03 12.57 -25.06
N ASP A 99 19.45 12.73 -26.25
CA ASP A 99 19.95 13.68 -27.26
C ASP A 99 19.61 15.16 -26.93
N SER A 100 18.59 15.38 -26.10
CA SER A 100 18.02 16.70 -25.84
C SER A 100 18.39 17.25 -24.47
N LEU A 101 19.21 18.32 -24.45
CA LEU A 101 19.68 19.02 -23.25
C LEU A 101 20.25 18.07 -22.17
N PRO A 102 21.28 17.29 -22.49
CA PRO A 102 21.92 16.41 -21.52
C PRO A 102 22.57 17.26 -20.42
N VAL A 103 22.33 16.86 -19.19
CA VAL A 103 22.93 17.44 -17.99
C VAL A 103 23.66 16.33 -17.26
N ASN A 104 24.94 16.55 -17.02
CA ASN A 104 25.80 15.65 -16.28
C ASN A 104 26.17 16.32 -14.97
N VAL A 105 25.42 16.03 -13.92
CA VAL A 105 25.69 16.56 -12.57
C VAL A 105 26.02 15.37 -11.69
N LEU A 106 27.25 15.34 -11.16
CA LEU A 106 27.72 14.31 -10.22
C LEU A 106 27.64 12.86 -10.78
N GLY A 107 27.84 12.68 -12.08
CA GLY A 107 27.74 11.36 -12.72
C GLY A 107 26.31 10.93 -13.07
N LEU A 108 25.31 11.77 -12.77
CA LEU A 108 23.93 11.58 -13.19
C LEU A 108 23.76 12.12 -14.62
N HIS A 109 23.56 11.22 -15.58
CA HIS A 109 23.25 11.56 -16.97
C HIS A 109 21.74 11.60 -17.15
N SER A 110 21.15 12.80 -17.22
CA SER A 110 19.70 12.96 -17.42
C SER A 110 19.41 14.25 -18.22
N SER A 111 18.17 14.47 -18.61
CA SER A 111 17.73 15.68 -19.34
C SER A 111 17.15 16.72 -18.38
N VAL A 112 17.31 18.01 -18.69
CA VAL A 112 16.68 19.13 -17.94
C VAL A 112 15.17 18.94 -17.76
N TRP A 113 14.51 18.24 -18.69
CA TRP A 113 13.06 18.03 -18.67
C TRP A 113 12.61 16.89 -17.77
N ILE A 114 13.52 15.98 -17.38
CA ILE A 114 13.15 14.80 -16.59
C ILE A 114 12.70 15.16 -15.17
N PRO A 115 13.41 16.03 -14.42
CA PRO A 115 12.95 16.46 -13.10
C PRO A 115 11.53 17.05 -13.09
N PRO A 116 11.15 18.03 -13.95
CA PRO A 116 9.79 18.56 -13.93
C PRO A 116 8.74 17.56 -14.41
N LEU A 117 9.06 16.67 -15.37
CA LEU A 117 8.14 15.62 -15.83
C LEU A 117 7.85 14.61 -14.72
N LEU A 118 8.89 14.10 -14.05
CA LEU A 118 8.74 13.14 -12.95
C LEU A 118 8.08 13.80 -11.74
N GLY A 119 8.42 15.06 -11.43
CA GLY A 119 7.70 15.83 -10.42
C GLY A 119 6.20 15.91 -10.72
N ALA A 120 5.82 16.26 -11.94
CA ALA A 120 4.41 16.32 -12.34
C ALA A 120 3.73 14.96 -12.25
N PHE A 121 4.39 13.89 -12.70
CA PHE A 121 3.89 12.53 -12.61
C PHE A 121 3.59 12.10 -11.16
N TYR A 122 4.54 12.28 -10.25
CA TYR A 122 4.34 11.94 -8.83
C TYR A 122 3.29 12.82 -8.15
N ALA A 123 3.18 14.09 -8.53
CA ALA A 123 2.13 14.98 -8.05
C ALA A 123 0.73 14.50 -8.47
N VAL A 124 0.57 14.08 -9.74
CA VAL A 124 -0.68 13.53 -10.26
C VAL A 124 -1.02 12.20 -9.57
N LEU A 125 -0.07 11.26 -9.49
CA LEU A 125 -0.31 9.98 -8.84
C LEU A 125 -0.62 10.12 -7.35
N GLY A 126 0.12 10.95 -6.63
CA GLY A 126 -0.13 11.21 -5.21
C GLY A 126 -1.52 11.81 -5.00
N SER A 127 -1.93 12.75 -5.85
CA SER A 127 -3.28 13.34 -5.80
C SER A 127 -4.37 12.33 -6.12
N LEU A 128 -4.15 11.48 -7.14
CA LEU A 128 -5.09 10.44 -7.53
C LEU A 128 -5.22 9.39 -6.42
N HIS A 129 -4.14 9.03 -5.74
CA HIS A 129 -4.16 8.12 -4.59
C HIS A 129 -4.99 8.68 -3.43
N VAL A 130 -4.80 9.95 -3.07
CA VAL A 130 -5.63 10.63 -2.04
C VAL A 130 -7.10 10.67 -2.46
N PHE A 131 -7.37 10.89 -3.74
CA PHE A 131 -8.74 10.89 -4.26
C PHE A 131 -9.39 9.49 -4.20
N THR A 132 -8.67 8.44 -4.61
CA THR A 132 -9.18 7.06 -4.53
C THR A 132 -9.40 6.62 -3.09
N ASP A 133 -8.54 7.06 -2.16
CA ASP A 133 -8.73 6.81 -0.72
C ASP A 133 -9.97 7.53 -0.21
N SER A 134 -10.23 8.75 -0.66
CA SER A 134 -11.45 9.48 -0.32
C SER A 134 -12.71 8.76 -0.81
N VAL A 135 -12.66 8.10 -1.97
CA VAL A 135 -13.76 7.26 -2.50
C VAL A 135 -13.91 5.99 -1.66
N ALA A 136 -12.83 5.30 -1.34
CA ALA A 136 -12.87 4.07 -0.54
C ALA A 136 -13.36 4.33 0.89
N LEU A 137 -13.02 5.49 1.46
CA LEU A 137 -13.50 5.98 2.75
C LEU A 137 -14.92 6.61 2.67
N GLN A 138 -15.60 6.49 1.53
CA GLN A 138 -16.99 6.92 1.31
C GLN A 138 -17.24 8.42 1.49
N SER A 139 -16.28 9.27 1.15
CA SER A 139 -16.51 10.72 1.11
C SER A 139 -17.65 11.05 0.14
N PRO A 140 -18.73 11.74 0.59
CA PRO A 140 -19.90 12.02 -0.26
C PRO A 140 -19.54 12.74 -1.55
N THR A 141 -18.62 13.72 -1.48
CA THR A 141 -18.17 14.51 -2.63
C THR A 141 -17.42 13.65 -3.65
N ALA A 142 -16.51 12.79 -3.19
CA ALA A 142 -15.69 11.94 -4.06
C ALA A 142 -16.54 10.86 -4.74
N VAL A 143 -17.40 10.19 -3.97
CA VAL A 143 -18.35 9.19 -4.46
C VAL A 143 -19.30 9.79 -5.51
N ASN A 144 -19.88 10.96 -5.23
CA ASN A 144 -20.77 11.63 -6.18
C ASN A 144 -20.06 12.07 -7.47
N THR A 145 -18.78 12.43 -7.39
CA THR A 145 -17.97 12.77 -8.56
C THR A 145 -17.71 11.52 -9.41
N MET A 146 -17.28 10.42 -8.80
CA MET A 146 -16.98 9.18 -9.52
C MET A 146 -18.23 8.53 -10.13
N LYS A 147 -19.41 8.64 -9.49
CA LYS A 147 -20.69 8.15 -10.04
C LYS A 147 -21.07 8.79 -11.39
N LYS A 148 -20.54 9.98 -11.71
CA LYS A 148 -20.81 10.66 -12.98
C LYS A 148 -20.06 10.04 -14.16
N LEU A 149 -19.01 9.26 -13.90
CA LEU A 149 -18.21 8.62 -14.93
C LEU A 149 -18.90 7.37 -15.48
N PRO A 150 -18.74 7.06 -16.78
CA PRO A 150 -19.19 5.78 -17.33
C PRO A 150 -18.46 4.63 -16.60
N GLY A 151 -19.24 3.66 -16.08
CA GLY A 151 -18.71 2.57 -15.26
C GLY A 151 -18.35 2.97 -13.81
N GLY A 152 -18.60 4.21 -13.40
CA GLY A 152 -18.21 4.75 -12.08
C GLY A 152 -18.76 3.95 -10.90
N THR A 153 -20.01 3.48 -10.96
CA THR A 153 -20.59 2.64 -9.90
C THR A 153 -19.86 1.30 -9.73
N ALA A 154 -19.47 0.65 -10.84
CA ALA A 154 -18.71 -0.59 -10.79
C ALA A 154 -17.31 -0.35 -10.22
N LEU A 155 -16.68 0.76 -10.61
CA LEU A 155 -15.38 1.17 -10.06
C LEU A 155 -15.46 1.46 -8.56
N ILE A 156 -16.48 2.19 -8.10
CA ILE A 156 -16.71 2.44 -6.67
C ILE A 156 -16.86 1.12 -5.92
N ASN A 157 -17.71 0.20 -6.41
CA ASN A 157 -17.92 -1.10 -5.78
C ASN A 157 -16.63 -1.94 -5.76
N TRP A 158 -15.77 -1.81 -6.78
CA TRP A 158 -14.49 -2.51 -6.83
C TRP A 158 -13.46 -1.91 -5.87
N LEU A 159 -13.38 -0.58 -5.79
CA LEU A 159 -12.50 0.16 -4.87
C LEU A 159 -12.92 -0.01 -3.41
N GLN A 160 -14.23 -0.12 -3.16
CA GLN A 160 -14.81 -0.47 -1.87
C GLN A 160 -14.59 -1.97 -1.62
N GLU A 161 -13.37 -2.32 -1.22
CA GLU A 161 -13.07 -3.64 -0.67
C GLU A 161 -14.05 -3.95 0.49
N PRO A 162 -14.49 -5.21 0.68
CA PRO A 162 -15.19 -5.64 1.90
C PRO A 162 -14.24 -5.68 3.11
N ARG A 163 -13.48 -4.62 3.35
CA ARG A 163 -12.75 -4.40 4.58
C ARG A 163 -13.65 -3.65 5.54
N ASN A 164 -13.80 -4.18 6.75
CA ASN A 164 -14.15 -3.39 7.92
C ASN A 164 -13.32 -2.09 7.89
N ALA A 165 -14.01 -0.94 7.91
CA ALA A 165 -13.37 0.38 7.84
C ALA A 165 -12.24 0.54 8.87
N GLU A 166 -12.36 -0.17 10.00
CA GLU A 166 -11.35 -0.21 11.05
C GLU A 166 -10.04 -0.92 10.65
N MET A 167 -10.11 -2.09 10.00
CA MET A 167 -8.91 -2.78 9.52
C MET A 167 -8.24 -1.99 8.40
N THR A 168 -9.02 -1.31 7.55
CA THR A 168 -8.46 -0.40 6.53
C THR A 168 -7.67 0.72 7.19
N ARG A 169 -8.23 1.39 8.20
CA ARG A 169 -7.54 2.48 8.92
C ARG A 169 -6.29 1.99 9.65
N GLN A 170 -6.36 0.84 10.32
CA GLN A 170 -5.21 0.27 11.02
C GLN A 170 -4.10 -0.12 10.03
N THR A 171 -4.47 -0.81 8.94
CA THR A 171 -3.53 -1.22 7.89
C THR A 171 -2.87 0.00 7.22
N LEU A 172 -3.65 1.04 6.92
CA LEU A 172 -3.12 2.29 6.37
C LEU A 172 -2.14 2.94 7.33
N ARG A 173 -2.49 3.06 8.61
CA ARG A 173 -1.65 3.71 9.63
C ARG A 173 -0.31 2.99 9.84
N GLU A 174 -0.33 1.66 9.80
CA GLU A 174 0.89 0.84 9.92
C GLU A 174 1.77 0.95 8.65
N ARG A 175 1.16 1.11 7.47
CA ARG A 175 1.85 1.19 6.18
C ARG A 175 2.30 2.60 5.77
N THR A 176 1.76 3.65 6.38
CA THR A 176 2.18 5.05 6.12
C THR A 176 3.33 5.50 7.03
N THR A 177 4.11 4.58 7.57
CA THR A 177 5.26 4.91 8.41
C THR A 177 6.48 5.23 7.53
N TRP A 178 7.34 6.14 7.98
CA TRP A 178 8.58 6.48 7.26
C TRP A 178 9.43 5.24 6.89
N PRO A 179 9.58 4.22 7.76
CA PRO A 179 10.29 2.99 7.39
C PRO A 179 9.62 2.24 6.23
N ALA A 180 8.29 2.17 6.19
CA ALA A 180 7.58 1.52 5.09
C ALA A 180 7.79 2.25 3.76
N VAL A 181 7.78 3.58 3.76
CA VAL A 181 8.09 4.40 2.57
C VAL A 181 9.54 4.20 2.12
N ALA A 182 10.48 4.17 3.06
CA ALA A 182 11.89 3.92 2.76
C ALA A 182 12.10 2.52 2.17
N LEU A 183 11.44 1.50 2.74
CA LEU A 183 11.48 0.12 2.21
C LEU A 183 10.88 0.04 0.81
N ALA A 184 9.74 0.69 0.56
CA ALA A 184 9.12 0.70 -0.76
C ALA A 184 10.01 1.40 -1.81
N THR A 185 10.61 2.53 -1.44
CA THR A 185 11.53 3.26 -2.31
C THR A 185 12.81 2.46 -2.57
N GLY A 186 13.38 1.82 -1.55
CA GLY A 186 14.54 0.95 -1.69
C GLY A 186 14.24 -0.29 -2.55
N ALA A 187 13.05 -0.89 -2.40
CA ALA A 187 12.62 -2.00 -3.23
C ALA A 187 12.48 -1.61 -4.71
N LEU A 188 12.00 -0.40 -4.99
CA LEU A 188 11.94 0.16 -6.35
C LEU A 188 13.35 0.38 -6.92
N ALA A 189 14.24 1.01 -6.16
CA ALA A 189 15.63 1.23 -6.59
C ALA A 189 16.35 -0.10 -6.87
N TRP A 190 16.17 -1.09 -6.00
CA TRP A 190 16.72 -2.42 -6.20
C TRP A 190 16.17 -3.12 -7.45
N LEU A 191 14.88 -2.94 -7.75
CA LEU A 191 14.28 -3.49 -8.96
C LEU A 191 14.89 -2.88 -10.24
N LEU A 192 15.16 -1.58 -10.24
CA LEU A 192 15.85 -0.91 -11.34
C LEU A 192 17.29 -1.42 -11.48
N GLU A 193 18.02 -1.58 -10.38
CA GLU A 193 19.37 -2.15 -10.38
C GLU A 193 19.38 -3.59 -10.93
N VAL A 194 18.43 -4.43 -10.51
CA VAL A 194 18.28 -5.80 -11.04
C VAL A 194 18.01 -5.77 -12.54
N SER A 195 17.14 -4.87 -13.01
CA SER A 195 16.86 -4.74 -14.44
C SER A 195 18.10 -4.35 -15.24
N ALA A 196 18.92 -3.41 -14.73
CA ALA A 196 20.15 -2.96 -15.34
C ALA A 196 21.19 -4.08 -15.42
N ASN A 197 21.37 -4.83 -14.33
CA ASN A 197 22.28 -5.97 -14.27
C ASN A 197 21.86 -7.09 -15.23
N LEU A 198 20.57 -7.45 -15.29
CA LEU A 198 20.09 -8.48 -16.22
C LEU A 198 20.33 -8.06 -17.67
N TYR A 199 20.09 -6.78 -17.99
CA TYR A 199 20.35 -6.25 -19.33
C TYR A 199 21.84 -6.34 -19.70
N GLN A 200 22.74 -5.93 -18.81
CA GLN A 200 24.19 -6.02 -19.05
C GLN A 200 24.72 -7.43 -19.24
N ASN A 201 24.00 -8.45 -18.74
CA ASN A 201 24.35 -9.86 -18.90
C ASN A 201 23.64 -10.52 -20.09
N ASP A 202 23.16 -9.73 -21.06
CA ASP A 202 22.50 -10.18 -22.29
C ASP A 202 21.29 -11.12 -22.03
N VAL A 203 20.61 -10.94 -20.90
CA VAL A 203 19.43 -11.74 -20.58
C VAL A 203 18.29 -11.38 -21.53
N PRO A 204 17.61 -12.36 -22.17
CA PRO A 204 16.51 -12.07 -23.08
C PRO A 204 15.39 -11.25 -22.42
N TYR A 205 14.87 -10.25 -23.11
CA TYR A 205 13.85 -9.32 -22.58
C TYR A 205 12.64 -10.00 -21.94
N TRP A 206 12.14 -11.10 -22.51
CA TRP A 206 11.00 -11.82 -21.93
C TRP A 206 11.30 -12.37 -20.53
N GLN A 207 12.55 -12.77 -20.25
CA GLN A 207 12.99 -13.22 -18.93
C GLN A 207 13.09 -12.03 -17.97
N ILE A 208 13.64 -10.91 -18.44
CA ILE A 208 13.71 -9.67 -17.66
C ILE A 208 12.30 -9.27 -17.22
N HIS A 209 11.35 -9.15 -18.16
CA HIS A 209 9.97 -8.80 -17.83
C HIS A 209 9.31 -9.81 -16.88
N ALA A 210 9.55 -11.12 -17.06
CA ALA A 210 9.00 -12.13 -16.17
C ALA A 210 9.53 -11.99 -14.72
N VAL A 211 10.83 -11.75 -14.55
CA VAL A 211 11.45 -11.53 -13.25
C VAL A 211 10.93 -10.25 -12.61
N LEU A 212 10.94 -9.13 -13.35
CA LEU A 212 10.47 -7.85 -12.83
C LEU A 212 8.98 -7.89 -12.47
N ALA A 213 8.15 -8.57 -13.27
CA ALA A 213 6.74 -8.77 -12.97
C ALA A 213 6.56 -9.60 -11.69
N ALA A 214 7.28 -10.72 -11.55
CA ALA A 214 7.19 -11.58 -10.37
C ALA A 214 7.58 -10.83 -9.08
N VAL A 215 8.68 -10.07 -9.12
CA VAL A 215 9.13 -9.25 -7.98
C VAL A 215 8.15 -8.11 -7.70
N THR A 216 7.61 -7.47 -8.74
CA THR A 216 6.60 -6.41 -8.58
C THR A 216 5.33 -6.94 -7.91
N PHE A 217 4.83 -8.11 -8.31
CA PHE A 217 3.69 -8.74 -7.65
C PHE A 217 3.98 -9.13 -6.20
N TYR A 218 5.20 -9.59 -5.92
CA TYR A 218 5.64 -9.86 -4.55
C TYR A 218 5.70 -8.60 -3.68
N ASN A 219 6.30 -7.52 -4.21
CA ASN A 219 6.36 -6.21 -3.54
C ASN A 219 4.95 -5.64 -3.32
N PHE A 220 4.07 -5.75 -4.31
CA PHE A 220 2.68 -5.36 -4.17
C PHE A 220 2.00 -6.12 -3.04
N GLY A 221 2.10 -7.47 -3.01
CA GLY A 221 1.48 -8.29 -1.98
C GLY A 221 2.00 -8.02 -0.56
N THR A 222 3.29 -7.68 -0.42
CA THR A 222 3.93 -7.44 0.88
C THR A 222 3.78 -6.00 1.38
N LEU A 223 3.91 -5.00 0.50
CA LEU A 223 4.00 -3.59 0.89
C LEU A 223 2.66 -2.82 0.77
N ASP A 224 1.83 -3.13 -0.23
CA ASP A 224 0.60 -2.37 -0.51
C ASP A 224 -0.66 -3.25 -0.42
N GLY A 225 -0.84 -4.18 -1.37
CA GLY A 225 -1.95 -5.12 -1.41
C GLY A 225 -3.32 -4.44 -1.56
N THR A 226 -3.39 -3.14 -1.84
CA THR A 226 -4.66 -2.44 -2.05
C THR A 226 -5.10 -2.51 -3.51
N ARG A 227 -6.41 -2.66 -3.74
CA ARG A 227 -6.99 -2.55 -5.09
C ARG A 227 -6.72 -1.19 -5.72
N GLN A 228 -6.73 -0.12 -4.92
CA GLN A 228 -6.40 1.22 -5.42
C GLN A 228 -4.97 1.29 -5.96
N GLY A 229 -4.00 0.79 -5.19
CA GLY A 229 -2.60 0.68 -5.60
C GLY A 229 -2.46 -0.15 -6.88
N LEU A 230 -3.20 -1.25 -6.99
CA LEU A 230 -3.23 -2.07 -8.21
C LEU A 230 -3.79 -1.31 -9.42
N ALA A 231 -4.87 -0.55 -9.25
CA ALA A 231 -5.45 0.25 -10.32
C ALA A 231 -4.50 1.37 -10.79
N LEU A 232 -3.84 2.05 -9.85
CA LEU A 232 -2.85 3.07 -10.16
C LEU A 232 -1.63 2.46 -10.85
N ALA A 233 -1.14 1.31 -10.37
CA ALA A 233 -0.05 0.58 -11.00
C ALA A 233 -0.42 0.18 -12.44
N GLY A 234 -1.65 -0.28 -12.67
CA GLY A 234 -2.17 -0.59 -14.00
C GLY A 234 -2.23 0.64 -14.91
N LEU A 235 -2.69 1.79 -14.38
CA LEU A 235 -2.66 3.06 -15.09
C LEU A 235 -1.24 3.43 -15.53
N CYS A 236 -0.26 3.31 -14.64
CA CYS A 236 1.14 3.59 -14.95
C CYS A 236 1.73 2.62 -15.97
N ALA A 237 1.44 1.33 -15.82
CA ALA A 237 1.94 0.27 -16.69
C ALA A 237 1.47 0.42 -18.15
N VAL A 238 0.29 1.02 -18.37
CA VAL A 238 -0.22 1.33 -19.71
C VAL A 238 0.18 2.75 -20.15
N GLY A 239 0.07 3.73 -19.25
CA GLY A 239 0.30 5.13 -19.56
C GLY A 239 1.74 5.45 -19.96
N SER A 240 2.72 4.82 -19.30
CA SER A 240 4.13 5.08 -19.60
C SER A 240 4.52 4.61 -21.02
N PRO A 241 4.32 3.34 -21.42
CA PRO A 241 4.61 2.90 -22.80
C PRO A 241 3.78 3.66 -23.85
N LEU A 242 2.54 4.02 -23.53
CA LEU A 242 1.70 4.77 -24.45
C LEU A 242 2.24 6.19 -24.69
N SER A 243 2.74 6.86 -23.64
CA SER A 243 3.33 8.19 -23.76
C SER A 243 4.60 8.19 -24.61
N GLU A 244 5.37 7.10 -24.56
CA GLU A 244 6.54 6.88 -25.39
C GLU A 244 6.14 6.64 -26.85
N ALA A 245 5.19 5.74 -27.10
CA ALA A 245 4.66 5.49 -28.45
C ALA A 245 4.06 6.75 -29.10
N ALA A 246 3.40 7.61 -28.31
CA ALA A 246 2.86 8.88 -28.77
C ALA A 246 3.97 9.85 -29.22
N ARG A 247 5.07 9.91 -28.47
CA ARG A 247 6.24 10.75 -28.81
C ARG A 247 6.88 10.31 -30.13
N GLU A 248 6.87 9.02 -30.40
CA GLU A 248 7.44 8.42 -31.62
C GLU A 248 6.50 8.48 -32.83
N GLY A 249 5.28 8.98 -32.65
CA GLY A 249 4.27 9.08 -33.72
C GLY A 249 3.72 7.73 -34.18
N VAL A 250 3.76 6.72 -33.30
CA VAL A 250 3.27 5.36 -33.59
C VAL A 250 1.76 5.22 -33.36
N LEU A 251 1.12 6.22 -32.76
CA LEU A 251 -0.34 6.31 -32.51
C LEU A 251 -1.02 7.24 -33.50
#